data_AF-A0A520R4A9-F1
#
_entry.id   AF-A0A520R4A9-F1
#
_cell.length_a   1.000
_cell.length_b   1.000
_cell.length_c   1.000
_cell.angle_alpha   90.00
_cell.angle_beta   90.00
_cell.angle_gamma   90.00
#
_symmetry.space_group_name_H-M   'P 1'
#
loop_
_entity.id
_entity.type
_entity.pdbx_description
1 polymer ?
#
loop_
_entity_poly.entity_id
_entity_poly.type
_entity_poly.pdbx_seq_one_letter_code
_entity_poly.pdbx_strand_id
1 'polypeptide(L)'
;MGAYSICRGHPVAMTEHVAIIDYGSGNLRSVQKALQRAARQAGIAASVDLVSDADQLIAADRIILPGVGAFRSCFQGLEAMPGMLDAMRERVLRRGAPFLGICVGMQLLANHGVEFGKTPGLGWISGHTAPLPPSAERRAPHMGWNCVEFKRDHPALDRHLSGADFYFAHTYHFDAEMASDIIGVCAYGPPFPAIIGRDNL
;
A
#
# COMPACT_ATOMS: atom_id res chain seq x y z
N MET A 1 30.00 36.88 37.37
CA MET A 1 29.99 36.51 35.94
C MET A 1 30.63 35.14 35.85
N GLY A 2 29.94 33.99 35.71
CA GLY A 2 28.63 33.71 35.15
C GLY A 2 28.82 32.87 33.88
N ALA A 3 29.05 31.57 34.01
CA ALA A 3 29.10 30.63 32.87
C ALA A 3 28.38 29.33 33.25
N TYR A 4 27.07 29.30 33.01
CA TYR A 4 26.30 28.05 32.96
C TYR A 4 26.31 27.55 31.52
N SER A 5 27.03 26.45 31.28
CA SER A 5 27.00 25.72 30.01
C SER A 5 25.70 24.94 29.92
N ILE A 6 24.79 25.39 29.06
CA ILE A 6 23.54 24.69 28.77
C ILE A 6 23.87 23.55 27.80
N CYS A 7 23.97 22.33 28.32
CA CYS A 7 23.97 21.12 27.49
C CYS A 7 22.63 21.05 26.74
N ARG A 8 22.65 21.36 25.44
CA ARG A 8 21.52 21.11 24.54
C ARG A 8 21.35 19.59 24.42
N GLY A 9 20.32 19.04 25.03
CA GLY A 9 19.91 17.66 24.81
C GLY A 9 19.68 17.44 23.31
N HIS A 10 20.34 16.43 22.75
CA HIS A 10 19.98 15.94 21.42
C HIS A 10 18.56 15.36 21.52
N PRO A 11 17.62 15.69 20.61
CA PRO A 11 16.36 14.99 20.54
C PRO A 11 16.65 13.50 20.36
N VAL A 12 16.12 12.67 21.25
CA VAL A 12 16.11 11.22 21.06
C VAL A 12 15.34 11.00 19.76
N ALA A 13 15.99 10.46 18.74
CA ALA A 13 15.30 10.10 17.51
C ALA A 13 14.22 9.07 17.87
N MET A 14 12.96 9.48 17.82
CA MET A 14 11.82 8.57 18.03
C MET A 14 11.86 7.52 16.93
N THR A 15 11.88 6.25 17.31
CA THR A 15 11.80 5.13 16.38
C THR A 15 10.39 5.09 15.78
N GLU A 16 10.26 5.23 14.47
CA GLU A 16 8.98 5.10 13.76
C GLU A 16 8.52 3.64 13.79
N HIS A 17 7.24 3.39 14.09
CA HIS A 17 6.67 2.06 14.06
C HIS A 17 5.87 1.81 12.77
N VAL A 18 6.35 0.87 11.95
CA VAL A 18 5.68 0.46 10.70
C VAL A 18 4.99 -0.88 10.91
N ALA A 19 3.67 -0.88 10.91
CA ALA A 19 2.87 -2.10 11.00
C ALA A 19 2.59 -2.68 9.61
N ILE A 20 2.91 -3.96 9.42
CA ILE A 20 2.50 -4.76 8.27
C ILE A 20 1.38 -5.68 8.73
N ILE A 21 0.18 -5.53 8.17
CA ILE A 21 -0.97 -6.33 8.58
C ILE A 21 -0.75 -7.78 8.13
N ASP A 22 -0.74 -8.70 9.12
CA ASP A 22 -0.65 -10.14 8.91
C ASP A 22 -2.01 -10.80 9.16
N TYR A 23 -2.72 -11.03 8.06
CA TYR A 23 -3.97 -11.80 8.02
C TYR A 23 -3.78 -13.17 7.35
N GLY A 24 -2.54 -13.65 7.26
CA GLY A 24 -2.20 -14.94 6.65
C GLY A 24 -2.08 -14.93 5.11
N SER A 25 -2.06 -13.75 4.47
CA SER A 25 -1.80 -13.63 3.02
C SER A 25 -0.71 -12.60 2.69
N GLY A 26 -0.01 -12.85 1.59
CA GLY A 26 1.02 -11.96 1.06
C GLY A 26 2.45 -12.48 1.25
N ASN A 27 3.40 -11.79 0.63
CA ASN A 27 4.83 -12.09 0.78
C ASN A 27 5.44 -11.28 1.95
N LEU A 28 4.90 -11.49 3.15
CA LEU A 28 5.14 -10.66 4.33
C LEU A 28 6.62 -10.49 4.65
N ARG A 29 7.39 -11.58 4.62
CA ARG A 29 8.84 -11.55 4.91
C ARG A 29 9.63 -10.72 3.90
N SER A 30 9.23 -10.74 2.62
CA SER A 30 9.93 -9.93 1.61
C SER A 30 9.59 -8.46 1.76
N VAL A 31 8.31 -8.14 2.02
CA VAL A 31 7.86 -6.77 2.30
C VAL A 31 8.58 -6.22 3.54
N GLN A 32 8.60 -6.98 4.64
CA GLN A 32 9.28 -6.60 5.87
C GLN A 32 10.78 -6.33 5.64
N LYS A 33 11.49 -7.25 4.97
CA LYS A 33 12.92 -7.08 4.67
C LYS A 33 13.19 -5.89 3.75
N ALA A 34 12.32 -5.64 2.77
CA ALA A 34 12.43 -4.49 1.87
C ALA A 34 12.27 -3.17 2.63
N LEU A 35 11.26 -3.07 3.49
CA LEU A 35 11.03 -1.88 4.32
C LEU A 35 12.16 -1.64 5.33
N GLN A 36 12.65 -2.69 6.00
CA GLN A 36 13.82 -2.59 6.89
C GLN A 36 15.07 -2.13 6.14
N ARG A 37 15.28 -2.64 4.91
CA ARG A 37 16.39 -2.20 4.07
C ARG A 37 16.22 -0.74 3.64
N ALA A 38 15.03 -0.34 3.21
CA ALA A 38 14.74 1.04 2.82
C ALA A 38 14.96 2.02 3.98
N ALA A 39 14.46 1.70 5.18
CA ALA A 39 14.68 2.50 6.38
C ALA A 39 16.18 2.67 6.69
N ARG A 40 16.95 1.58 6.66
CA ARG A 40 18.41 1.64 6.84
C ARG A 40 19.10 2.50 5.78
N GLN A 41 18.72 2.37 4.51
CA GLN A 41 19.30 3.14 3.41
C GLN A 41 18.97 4.64 3.50
N ALA A 42 17.78 4.96 4.04
CA ALA A 42 17.34 6.34 4.28
C ALA A 42 17.85 6.91 5.62
N GLY A 43 18.53 6.13 6.46
CA GLY A 43 18.96 6.55 7.80
C GLY A 43 17.80 6.76 8.78
N ILE A 44 16.64 6.14 8.53
CA ILE A 44 15.44 6.24 9.37
C ILE A 44 15.50 5.15 10.43
N ALA A 45 15.42 5.55 11.71
CA ALA A 45 15.18 4.62 12.80
C ALA A 45 13.72 4.16 12.76
N ALA A 46 13.47 2.94 12.27
CA ALA A 46 12.14 2.37 12.21
C ALA A 46 12.12 0.92 12.70
N SER A 47 11.11 0.55 13.49
CA SER A 47 10.73 -0.84 13.70
C SER A 47 9.69 -1.24 12.65
N VAL A 48 9.80 -2.45 12.12
CA VAL A 48 8.94 -2.95 11.05
C VAL A 48 8.41 -4.30 11.49
N ASP A 49 7.16 -4.31 11.93
CA ASP A 49 6.57 -5.40 12.69
C ASP A 49 5.37 -5.98 11.95
N LEU A 50 5.23 -7.32 12.01
CA LEU A 50 4.04 -8.00 11.53
C LEU A 50 2.99 -7.92 12.63
N VAL A 51 1.81 -7.39 12.30
CA VAL A 51 0.75 -7.10 13.26
C VAL A 51 -0.50 -7.88 12.90
N SER A 52 -1.02 -8.63 13.88
CA SER A 52 -2.24 -9.42 13.75
C SER A 52 -3.35 -9.01 14.72
N ASP A 53 -3.15 -7.96 15.53
CA ASP A 53 -4.18 -7.40 16.42
C ASP A 53 -4.39 -5.89 16.23
N ALA A 54 -5.59 -5.46 16.61
CA ALA A 54 -6.07 -4.10 16.41
C ALA A 54 -5.32 -3.05 17.24
N ASP A 55 -4.89 -3.40 18.46
CA ASP A 55 -4.24 -2.47 19.39
C ASP A 55 -2.85 -2.09 18.90
N GLN A 56 -2.07 -3.07 18.45
CA GLN A 56 -0.77 -2.84 17.82
C GLN A 56 -0.89 -1.98 16.55
N LEU A 57 -1.92 -2.20 15.73
CA LEU A 57 -2.13 -1.39 14.51
C LEU A 57 -2.47 0.06 14.85
N ILE A 58 -3.33 0.29 15.86
CA ILE A 58 -3.70 1.65 16.29
C ILE A 58 -2.50 2.46 16.77
N ALA A 59 -1.52 1.79 17.39
CA ALA A 59 -0.31 2.42 17.90
C ALA A 59 0.77 2.68 16.83
N ALA A 60 0.63 2.12 15.63
CA ALA A 60 1.63 2.25 14.58
C ALA A 60 1.65 3.65 13.95
N ASP A 61 2.81 4.11 13.50
CA ASP A 61 2.96 5.39 12.80
C ASP A 61 2.55 5.29 11.33
N ARG A 62 2.80 4.13 10.71
CA ARG A 62 2.55 3.84 9.30
C ARG A 62 1.99 2.44 9.14
N ILE A 63 1.09 2.27 8.18
CA ILE A 63 0.37 1.00 7.98
C ILE A 63 0.62 0.49 6.57
N ILE A 64 0.98 -0.79 6.44
CA ILE A 64 1.18 -1.49 5.18
C ILE A 64 0.18 -2.64 5.10
N LEU A 65 -0.63 -2.66 4.06
CA LEU A 65 -1.53 -3.77 3.75
C LEU A 65 -1.00 -4.50 2.50
N PRO A 66 -0.25 -5.61 2.66
CA PRO A 66 0.07 -6.47 1.53
C PRO A 66 -1.10 -7.39 1.17
N GLY A 67 -1.08 -7.96 -0.03
CA GLY A 67 -2.00 -9.05 -0.38
C GLY A 67 -1.62 -9.78 -1.65
N VAL A 68 -1.80 -11.11 -1.64
CA VAL A 68 -1.56 -12.01 -2.78
C VAL A 68 -2.73 -12.99 -2.88
N GLY A 69 -3.09 -13.39 -4.09
CA GLY A 69 -4.20 -14.32 -4.33
C GLY A 69 -5.49 -13.57 -4.65
N ALA A 70 -6.63 -14.17 -4.28
CA ALA A 70 -7.93 -13.64 -4.69
C ALA A 70 -8.38 -12.45 -3.84
N PHE A 71 -9.04 -11.47 -4.47
CA PHE A 71 -9.62 -10.30 -3.79
C PHE A 71 -10.50 -10.72 -2.61
N ARG A 72 -11.42 -11.67 -2.85
CA ARG A 72 -12.36 -12.17 -1.83
C ARG A 72 -11.64 -12.79 -0.64
N SER A 73 -10.67 -13.65 -0.90
CA SER A 73 -9.91 -14.32 0.16
C SER A 73 -9.14 -13.33 1.01
N CYS A 74 -8.57 -12.28 0.40
CA CYS A 74 -7.86 -11.26 1.14
C CYS A 74 -8.79 -10.40 2.00
N PHE A 75 -9.94 -9.98 1.46
CA PHE A 75 -10.93 -9.23 2.21
C PHE A 75 -11.48 -10.04 3.40
N GLN A 76 -11.83 -11.32 3.17
CA GLN A 76 -12.33 -12.21 4.22
C GLN A 76 -11.29 -12.47 5.31
N GLY A 77 -10.01 -12.64 4.94
CA GLY A 77 -8.93 -12.79 5.92
C GLY A 77 -8.80 -11.57 6.82
N LEU A 78 -8.90 -10.36 6.24
CA LEU A 78 -8.87 -9.11 6.99
C LEU A 78 -10.12 -8.92 7.88
N GLU A 79 -11.30 -9.24 7.35
CA GLU A 79 -12.58 -9.15 8.07
C GLU A 79 -12.65 -10.13 9.26
N ALA A 80 -12.02 -11.30 9.13
CA ALA A 80 -11.97 -12.31 10.20
C ALA A 80 -11.11 -11.87 11.40
N MET A 81 -10.29 -10.83 11.28
CA MET A 81 -9.46 -10.32 12.37
C MET A 81 -10.29 -9.40 13.29
N PRO A 82 -10.44 -9.76 14.59
CA PRO A 82 -11.25 -8.99 15.51
C PRO A 82 -10.81 -7.51 15.61
N GLY A 83 -11.72 -6.59 15.31
CA GLY A 83 -11.50 -5.14 15.44
C GLY A 83 -10.55 -4.52 14.39
N MET A 84 -9.96 -5.31 13.49
CA MET A 84 -8.91 -4.83 12.59
C MET A 84 -9.42 -3.76 11.61
N LEU A 85 -10.58 -3.98 10.98
CA LEU A 85 -11.16 -3.00 10.05
C LEU A 85 -11.48 -1.67 10.73
N ASP A 86 -11.93 -1.70 11.99
CA ASP A 86 -12.24 -0.49 12.75
C ASP A 86 -10.97 0.23 13.20
N ALA A 87 -9.94 -0.50 13.63
CA ALA A 87 -8.62 0.06 13.92
C ALA A 87 -7.99 0.71 12.70
N MET A 88 -8.10 0.08 11.52
CA MET A 88 -7.67 0.65 10.24
C MET A 88 -8.42 1.95 9.91
N ARG A 89 -9.75 1.96 9.99
CA ARG A 89 -10.55 3.17 9.76
C ARG A 89 -10.17 4.29 10.72
N GLU A 90 -10.02 3.99 11.99
CA GLU A 90 -9.60 4.95 13.01
C GLU A 90 -8.22 5.51 12.71
N ARG A 91 -7.23 4.63 12.54
CA ARG A 91 -5.83 5.05 12.44
C ARG A 91 -5.51 5.71 11.10
N VAL A 92 -6.03 5.19 10.00
CA VAL A 92 -5.76 5.68 8.65
C VAL A 92 -6.67 6.85 8.29
N LEU A 93 -7.99 6.69 8.38
CA LEU A 93 -8.93 7.69 7.86
C LEU A 93 -9.20 8.81 8.85
N ARG A 94 -9.27 8.53 10.17
CA ARG A 94 -9.54 9.58 11.17
C ARG A 94 -8.27 10.27 11.65
N ARG A 95 -7.18 9.52 11.85
CA ARG A 95 -5.90 10.06 12.35
C ARG A 95 -4.85 10.31 11.26
N GLY A 96 -5.15 10.00 10.00
CA GLY A 96 -4.27 10.32 8.87
C GLY A 96 -2.94 9.56 8.84
N ALA A 97 -2.87 8.34 9.39
CA ALA A 97 -1.66 7.52 9.27
C ALA A 97 -1.33 7.26 7.79
N PRO A 98 -0.09 7.47 7.33
CA PRO A 98 0.32 7.03 6.01
C PRO A 98 0.04 5.54 5.81
N PHE A 99 -0.65 5.21 4.71
CA PHE A 99 -1.07 3.87 4.37
C PHE A 99 -0.48 3.45 3.02
N LEU A 100 -0.07 2.19 2.89
CA LEU A 100 0.36 1.63 1.61
C LEU A 100 -0.28 0.27 1.38
N GLY A 101 -1.14 0.18 0.37
CA GLY A 101 -1.64 -1.07 -0.17
C GLY A 101 -0.69 -1.65 -1.22
N ILE A 102 -0.34 -2.94 -1.14
CA ILE A 102 0.54 -3.60 -2.13
C ILE A 102 -0.23 -4.74 -2.82
N CYS A 103 -0.25 -4.70 -4.16
CA CYS A 103 -0.93 -5.68 -5.01
C CYS A 103 -2.43 -5.80 -4.65
N VAL A 104 -2.88 -6.93 -4.08
CA VAL A 104 -4.29 -7.06 -3.67
C VAL A 104 -4.61 -6.09 -2.53
N GLY A 105 -3.65 -5.74 -1.67
CA GLY A 105 -3.87 -4.71 -0.64
C GLY A 105 -4.19 -3.33 -1.22
N MET A 106 -3.61 -2.98 -2.38
CA MET A 106 -4.01 -1.78 -3.15
C MET A 106 -5.43 -1.95 -3.70
N GLN A 107 -5.73 -3.12 -4.26
CA GLN A 107 -7.05 -3.42 -4.81
C GLN A 107 -8.17 -3.33 -3.76
N LEU A 108 -7.91 -3.79 -2.54
CA LEU A 108 -8.89 -3.74 -1.44
C LEU A 108 -9.34 -2.33 -1.09
N LEU A 109 -8.61 -1.28 -1.47
CA LEU A 109 -9.04 0.12 -1.30
C LEU A 109 -10.32 0.47 -2.09
N ALA A 110 -10.65 -0.32 -3.11
CA ALA A 110 -11.81 -0.13 -3.98
C ALA A 110 -13.14 -0.30 -3.24
N ASN A 111 -14.24 0.12 -3.85
CA ASN A 111 -15.59 -0.17 -3.35
C ASN A 111 -15.90 -1.67 -3.38
N HIS A 112 -15.42 -2.38 -4.39
CA HIS A 112 -15.61 -3.82 -4.53
C HIS A 112 -14.62 -4.46 -5.52
N GLY A 113 -14.42 -5.76 -5.38
CA GLY A 113 -13.75 -6.58 -6.39
C GLY A 113 -14.74 -7.50 -7.11
N VAL A 114 -14.42 -7.87 -8.35
CA VAL A 114 -15.29 -8.72 -9.19
C VAL A 114 -14.76 -10.14 -9.40
N GLU A 115 -13.56 -10.45 -8.91
CA GLU A 115 -12.95 -11.76 -9.01
C GLU A 115 -13.77 -12.82 -8.26
N PHE A 116 -14.20 -13.86 -8.98
CA PHE A 116 -15.11 -14.92 -8.51
C PHE A 116 -16.46 -14.42 -7.98
N GLY A 117 -16.93 -13.25 -8.47
CA GLY A 117 -18.17 -12.60 -8.08
C GLY A 117 -17.93 -11.33 -7.25
N LYS A 118 -18.97 -10.52 -7.06
CA LYS A 118 -18.85 -9.22 -6.40
C LYS A 118 -18.57 -9.39 -4.89
N THR A 119 -17.48 -8.82 -4.40
CA THR A 119 -17.14 -8.79 -2.97
C THR A 119 -16.85 -7.35 -2.56
N PRO A 120 -17.43 -6.83 -1.46
CA PRO A 120 -17.15 -5.48 -0.99
C PRO A 120 -15.65 -5.32 -0.68
N GLY A 121 -15.12 -4.13 -0.94
CA GLY A 121 -13.80 -3.72 -0.50
C GLY A 121 -13.88 -2.76 0.69
N LEU A 122 -12.78 -2.09 0.98
CA LEU A 122 -12.70 -1.07 2.02
C LEU A 122 -13.46 0.20 1.64
N GLY A 123 -13.58 0.50 0.34
CA GLY A 123 -14.31 1.65 -0.19
C GLY A 123 -13.68 3.00 0.14
N TRP A 124 -12.35 3.05 0.25
CA TRP A 124 -11.61 4.27 0.59
C TRP A 124 -11.25 5.09 -0.65
N ILE A 125 -11.08 4.43 -1.80
CA ILE A 125 -10.87 5.03 -3.11
C ILE A 125 -11.99 4.56 -4.04
N SER A 126 -12.61 5.50 -4.76
CA SER A 126 -13.75 5.20 -5.64
C SER A 126 -13.30 4.40 -6.85
N GLY A 127 -13.84 3.20 -7.00
CA GLY A 127 -13.43 2.26 -8.04
C GLY A 127 -13.78 0.82 -7.74
N HIS A 128 -13.37 -0.07 -8.63
CA HIS A 128 -13.55 -1.50 -8.50
C HIS A 128 -12.37 -2.26 -9.12
N THR A 129 -12.23 -3.56 -8.83
CA THR A 129 -11.30 -4.37 -9.62
C THR A 129 -11.96 -4.88 -10.89
N ALA A 130 -11.21 -4.90 -11.99
CA ALA A 130 -11.64 -5.43 -13.27
C ALA A 130 -10.58 -6.39 -13.82
N PRO A 131 -10.96 -7.44 -14.58
CA PRO A 131 -9.99 -8.25 -15.31
C PRO A 131 -9.14 -7.36 -16.21
N LEU A 132 -7.88 -7.71 -16.40
CA LEU A 132 -7.07 -7.08 -17.44
C LEU A 132 -7.80 -7.20 -18.78
N PRO A 133 -7.95 -6.09 -19.53
CA PRO A 133 -8.66 -6.11 -20.78
C PRO A 133 -7.97 -7.09 -21.75
N PRO A 134 -8.73 -7.89 -22.50
CA PRO A 134 -8.16 -8.84 -23.43
C PRO A 134 -7.35 -8.10 -24.50
N SER A 135 -6.15 -8.60 -24.79
CA SER A 135 -5.29 -8.10 -25.84
C SER A 135 -4.86 -9.24 -26.75
N ALA A 136 -4.82 -8.99 -28.06
CA ALA A 136 -4.33 -9.96 -29.05
C ALA A 136 -2.83 -10.28 -28.86
N GLU A 137 -2.07 -9.32 -28.33
CA GLU A 137 -0.61 -9.40 -28.19
C GLU A 137 -0.18 -9.83 -26.78
N ARG A 138 -1.04 -9.62 -25.78
CA ARG A 138 -0.71 -9.77 -24.36
C ARG A 138 -1.76 -10.61 -23.66
N ARG A 139 -1.35 -11.74 -23.07
CA ARG A 139 -2.25 -12.68 -22.38
C ARG A 139 -2.16 -12.50 -20.86
N ALA A 140 -3.30 -12.55 -20.18
CA ALA A 140 -3.31 -12.61 -18.73
C ALA A 140 -2.68 -13.94 -18.25
N PRO A 141 -1.97 -13.96 -17.10
CA PRO A 141 -1.64 -12.81 -16.25
C PRO A 141 -0.57 -11.87 -16.86
N HIS A 142 -0.64 -10.59 -16.51
CA HIS A 142 0.49 -9.67 -16.66
C HIS A 142 1.57 -10.08 -15.66
N MET A 143 2.62 -10.73 -16.16
CA MET A 143 3.77 -11.18 -15.37
C MET A 143 5.08 -10.65 -15.96
N GLY A 144 5.86 -9.96 -15.13
CA GLY A 144 7.19 -9.49 -15.50
C GLY A 144 7.41 -8.02 -15.17
N TRP A 145 8.57 -7.52 -15.61
CA TRP A 145 8.95 -6.12 -15.48
C TRP A 145 8.26 -5.28 -16.55
N ASN A 146 7.64 -4.17 -16.14
CA ASN A 146 6.98 -3.25 -17.05
C ASN A 146 7.05 -1.81 -16.52
N CYS A 147 7.07 -0.87 -17.44
CA CYS A 147 7.30 0.54 -17.16
C CYS A 147 6.08 1.20 -16.52
N VAL A 148 6.30 2.06 -15.52
CA VAL A 148 5.26 2.89 -14.89
C VAL A 148 5.53 4.36 -15.14
N GLU A 149 4.55 5.04 -15.73
CA GLU A 149 4.59 6.49 -15.96
C GLU A 149 3.77 7.23 -14.91
N PHE A 150 4.39 8.18 -14.21
CA PHE A 150 3.70 8.98 -13.19
C PHE A 150 2.90 10.10 -13.86
N LYS A 151 1.66 10.29 -13.41
CA LYS A 151 0.73 11.32 -13.91
C LYS A 151 0.72 12.57 -13.05
N ARG A 152 1.16 12.48 -11.80
CA ARG A 152 1.31 13.59 -10.86
C ARG A 152 2.36 13.28 -9.82
N ASP A 153 2.87 14.32 -9.16
CA ASP A 153 3.77 14.18 -8.03
C ASP A 153 3.04 13.58 -6.81
N HIS A 154 3.79 12.83 -6.01
CA HIS A 154 3.34 12.29 -4.74
C HIS A 154 4.51 12.22 -3.74
N PRO A 155 4.34 12.63 -2.46
CA PRO A 155 5.46 12.66 -1.50
C PRO A 155 6.14 11.31 -1.24
N ALA A 156 5.43 10.20 -1.46
CA ALA A 156 5.97 8.86 -1.32
C ALA A 156 6.76 8.37 -2.56
N LEU A 157 6.77 9.13 -3.66
CA LEU A 157 7.41 8.76 -4.91
C LEU A 157 8.58 9.69 -5.22
N ASP A 158 9.69 9.09 -5.64
CA ASP A 158 10.75 9.82 -6.31
C ASP A 158 10.38 9.96 -7.79
N ARG A 159 10.12 11.19 -8.25
CA ARG A 159 9.75 11.50 -9.64
C ARG A 159 10.75 10.95 -10.67
N HIS A 160 12.01 10.72 -10.28
CA HIS A 160 13.04 10.15 -11.15
C HIS A 160 12.78 8.68 -11.48
N LEU A 161 11.88 8.01 -10.78
CA LEU A 161 11.41 6.66 -11.07
C LEU A 161 10.26 6.62 -12.09
N SER A 162 9.73 7.76 -12.56
CA SER A 162 8.81 7.74 -13.69
C SER A 162 9.53 7.21 -14.92
N GLY A 163 8.91 6.25 -15.61
CA GLY A 163 9.53 5.56 -16.73
C GLY A 163 10.37 4.33 -16.34
N ALA A 164 10.50 4.04 -15.03
CA ALA A 164 11.22 2.86 -14.57
C ALA A 164 10.34 1.60 -14.60
N ASP A 165 11.00 0.44 -14.66
CA ASP A 165 10.34 -0.85 -14.62
C ASP A 165 10.01 -1.28 -13.18
N PHE A 166 8.77 -1.73 -12.99
CA PHE A 166 8.28 -2.37 -11.77
C PHE A 166 7.81 -3.79 -12.08
N TYR A 167 7.87 -4.68 -11.11
CA TYR A 167 7.47 -6.08 -11.30
C TYR A 167 5.96 -6.27 -11.07
N PHE A 168 5.28 -6.84 -12.06
CA PHE A 168 3.86 -7.16 -12.04
C PHE A 168 3.62 -8.66 -12.04
N ALA A 169 2.58 -9.10 -11.34
CA ALA A 169 2.06 -10.47 -11.36
C ALA A 169 0.56 -10.47 -11.00
N HIS A 170 -0.29 -10.13 -11.98
CA HIS A 170 -1.73 -9.98 -11.75
C HIS A 170 -2.59 -10.29 -12.98
N THR A 171 -3.84 -10.68 -12.76
CA THR A 171 -4.89 -10.88 -13.78
C THR A 171 -5.98 -9.81 -13.72
N TYR A 172 -6.08 -9.07 -12.61
CA TYR A 172 -7.03 -7.99 -12.37
C TYR A 172 -6.28 -6.69 -12.08
N HIS A 173 -6.87 -5.55 -12.44
CA HIS A 173 -6.36 -4.23 -12.11
C HIS A 173 -7.41 -3.43 -11.33
N PHE A 174 -6.98 -2.35 -10.67
CA PHE A 174 -7.88 -1.36 -10.10
C PHE A 174 -8.40 -0.47 -11.24
N ASP A 175 -9.71 -0.32 -11.36
CA ASP A 175 -10.37 0.61 -12.27
C ASP A 175 -10.91 1.79 -11.46
N ALA A 176 -10.19 2.91 -11.50
CA ALA A 176 -10.46 4.08 -10.68
C ALA A 176 -11.49 4.98 -11.36
N GLU A 177 -12.52 5.38 -10.61
CA GLU A 177 -13.57 6.26 -11.13
C GLU A 177 -13.09 7.70 -11.31
N MET A 178 -12.12 8.13 -10.49
CA MET A 178 -11.59 9.49 -10.49
C MET A 178 -10.15 9.51 -10.99
N ALA A 179 -9.91 10.27 -12.06
CA ALA A 179 -8.56 10.44 -12.60
C ALA A 179 -7.56 11.06 -11.61
N SER A 180 -8.05 11.85 -10.64
CA SER A 180 -7.22 12.44 -9.57
C SER A 180 -6.60 11.41 -8.63
N ASP A 181 -7.23 10.24 -8.50
CA ASP A 181 -6.73 9.16 -7.66
C ASP A 181 -5.63 8.35 -8.36
N ILE A 182 -5.43 8.53 -9.67
CA ILE A 182 -4.41 7.81 -10.45
C ILE A 182 -3.08 8.58 -10.37
N ILE A 183 -2.10 8.01 -9.70
CA ILE A 183 -0.75 8.59 -9.56
C ILE A 183 0.17 8.08 -10.66
N GLY A 184 0.05 6.80 -11.05
CA GLY A 184 0.91 6.18 -12.04
C GLY A 184 0.15 5.16 -12.89
N VAL A 185 0.54 5.05 -14.16
CA VAL A 185 -0.08 4.13 -15.12
C VAL A 185 0.95 3.18 -15.72
N CYS A 186 0.49 1.98 -16.07
CA CYS A 186 1.25 1.02 -16.85
C CYS A 186 0.39 0.58 -18.04
N ALA A 187 1.03 0.18 -19.14
CA ALA A 187 0.34 -0.36 -20.32
C ALA A 187 0.64 -1.85 -20.47
N TYR A 188 -0.42 -2.66 -20.61
CA TYR A 188 -0.34 -4.09 -20.96
C TYR A 188 -1.47 -4.41 -21.94
N GLY A 189 -1.36 -3.87 -23.15
CA GLY A 189 -2.52 -3.58 -24.00
C GLY A 189 -3.05 -2.18 -23.64
N PRO A 190 -4.34 -2.01 -23.31
CA PRO A 190 -4.84 -0.76 -22.74
C PRO A 190 -4.10 -0.36 -21.45
N PRO A 191 -4.00 0.96 -21.16
CA PRO A 191 -3.40 1.44 -19.93
C PRO A 191 -4.29 1.14 -18.72
N PHE A 192 -3.67 0.88 -17.57
CA PHE A 192 -4.35 0.68 -16.28
C PHE A 192 -3.63 1.43 -15.15
N PRO A 193 -4.33 1.79 -14.06
CA PRO A 193 -3.72 2.33 -12.84
C PRO A 193 -2.74 1.35 -12.21
N ALA A 194 -1.45 1.71 -12.21
CA ALA A 194 -0.39 0.97 -11.53
C ALA A 194 -0.14 1.49 -10.11
N ILE A 195 -0.40 2.79 -9.89
CA ILE A 195 -0.32 3.44 -8.59
C ILE A 195 -1.56 4.32 -8.45
N ILE A 196 -2.30 4.11 -7.36
CA ILE A 196 -3.38 4.99 -6.92
C ILE A 196 -2.99 5.67 -5.61
N GLY A 197 -3.63 6.78 -5.29
CA GLY A 197 -3.50 7.38 -3.96
C GLY A 197 -4.34 8.63 -3.79
N ARG A 198 -4.63 8.96 -2.53
CA ARG A 198 -5.49 10.07 -2.12
C ARG A 198 -5.11 10.46 -0.69
N ASP A 199 -4.77 11.73 -0.48
CA ASP A 199 -4.37 12.26 0.82
C ASP A 199 -3.20 11.48 1.46
N ASN A 200 -3.46 10.63 2.45
CA ASN A 200 -2.49 9.77 3.15
C ASN A 200 -2.50 8.30 2.67
N LEU A 201 -3.27 7.98 1.63
CA LEU A 201 -3.39 6.67 0.99
C LEU A 201 -2.54 6.57 -0.28
#